data_AF-A0A7X8K636-F1
#
_entry.id   AF-A0A7X8K636-F1
#
_cell.length_a   1.000
_cell.length_b   1.000
_cell.length_c   1.000
_cell.angle_alpha   90.00
_cell.angle_beta   90.00
_cell.angle_gamma   90.00
#
_symmetry.space_group_name_H-M   'P 1'
#
loop_
_entity.id
_entity.type
_entity.pdbx_description
1 polymer ?
#
loop_
_entity_poly.entity_id
_entity_poly.type
_entity_poly.pdbx_seq_one_letter_code
_entity_poly.pdbx_strand_id
1 'polypeptide(L)'
;MKSKDVQDKTGLTRKAMEYYEDLGLVHPSRDENGYRHYSDEDISCLMQINIYRKLGLNLLEIKKILMSREEKKTISNIVRDLEIRREIDFKKLELLKQYTEEGSIDDIRSELLFIEAQESIYIRLREKFPGYLGQMFFINYMPFLQGKLETEKQKKAYVELVEFLDSMINYPFTEEEKQTILDSGDCMSTDMMKTVVSAKISAVQDVGKWMEDNEEAITHYQAFKQSDEYRALPIIQLYEKIKVYLQESGYYEVAIPLIRKMSPDYDAYYRQLMSANEKFLSRSTTELLE
;
A
#
# COMPACT_ATOMS: atom_id res chain seq x y z
N MET A 1 38.15 -1.12 -14.01
CA MET A 1 38.40 -2.47 -14.56
C MET A 1 37.62 -2.66 -15.86
N LYS A 2 38.19 -3.31 -16.88
CA LYS A 2 37.52 -3.50 -18.18
C LYS A 2 36.45 -4.58 -18.10
N SER A 3 35.45 -4.50 -18.98
CA SER A 3 34.30 -5.43 -18.98
C SER A 3 34.68 -6.92 -19.01
N LYS A 4 35.78 -7.32 -19.65
CA LYS A 4 36.18 -8.73 -19.70
C LYS A 4 36.59 -9.25 -18.32
N ASP A 5 37.47 -8.52 -17.64
CA ASP A 5 37.98 -8.90 -16.32
C ASP A 5 36.86 -8.86 -15.26
N VAL A 6 35.88 -7.93 -15.40
CA VAL A 6 34.70 -7.88 -14.52
C VAL A 6 33.79 -9.08 -14.72
N GLN A 7 33.62 -9.58 -15.95
CA GLN A 7 32.86 -10.82 -16.20
C GLN A 7 33.53 -12.01 -15.50
N ASP A 8 34.86 -12.11 -15.59
CA ASP A 8 35.61 -13.19 -14.95
C ASP A 8 35.52 -13.13 -13.41
N LYS A 9 35.52 -11.93 -12.82
CA LYS A 9 35.37 -11.75 -11.36
C LYS A 9 33.95 -11.95 -10.85
N THR A 10 32.96 -11.44 -11.56
CA THR A 10 31.56 -11.42 -11.08
C THR A 10 30.79 -12.66 -11.52
N GLY A 11 31.24 -13.36 -12.57
CA GLY A 11 30.51 -14.44 -13.23
C GLY A 11 29.30 -13.96 -14.04
N LEU A 12 29.13 -12.64 -14.21
CA LEU A 12 28.07 -12.05 -15.02
C LEU A 12 28.48 -12.02 -16.49
N THR A 13 27.51 -12.07 -17.39
CA THR A 13 27.78 -11.82 -18.81
C THR A 13 27.85 -10.32 -19.09
N ARG A 14 28.51 -9.93 -20.17
CA ARG A 14 28.49 -8.54 -20.65
C ARG A 14 27.08 -7.97 -20.75
N LYS A 15 26.14 -8.75 -21.28
CA LYS A 15 24.74 -8.32 -21.43
C LYS A 15 24.04 -8.10 -20.09
N ALA A 16 24.33 -8.93 -19.07
CA ALA A 16 23.80 -8.71 -17.73
C ALA A 16 24.35 -7.42 -17.10
N MET A 17 25.63 -7.12 -17.28
CA MET A 17 26.21 -5.87 -16.78
C MET A 17 25.65 -4.64 -17.51
N GLU A 18 25.46 -4.71 -18.83
CA GLU A 18 24.78 -3.65 -19.61
C GLU A 18 23.35 -3.45 -19.11
N TYR A 19 22.63 -4.52 -18.85
CA TYR A 19 21.27 -4.46 -18.33
C TYR A 19 21.20 -3.82 -16.93
N TYR A 20 22.16 -4.10 -16.04
CA TYR A 20 22.21 -3.46 -14.72
C TYR A 20 22.63 -1.99 -14.77
N GLU A 21 23.45 -1.61 -15.75
CA GLU A 21 23.74 -0.20 -16.07
C GLU A 21 22.49 0.52 -16.58
N ASP A 22 21.72 -0.11 -17.49
CA ASP A 22 20.47 0.45 -18.02
C ASP A 22 19.40 0.65 -16.92
N LEU A 23 19.41 -0.21 -15.90
CA LEU A 23 18.56 -0.09 -14.70
C LEU A 23 19.07 0.94 -13.68
N GLY A 24 20.24 1.53 -13.93
CA GLY A 24 20.89 2.50 -13.05
C GLY A 24 21.41 1.92 -11.74
N LEU A 25 21.74 0.62 -11.72
CA LEU A 25 22.31 -0.03 -10.53
C LEU A 25 23.83 0.12 -10.44
N VAL A 26 24.48 0.35 -11.59
CA VAL A 26 25.92 0.64 -11.71
C VAL A 26 26.15 1.71 -12.76
N HIS A 27 27.25 2.44 -12.62
CA HIS A 27 27.55 3.60 -13.47
C HIS A 27 29.02 3.58 -13.91
N PRO A 28 29.43 2.58 -14.72
CA PRO A 28 30.80 2.51 -15.20
C PRO A 28 31.16 3.74 -16.03
N SER A 29 32.37 4.27 -15.82
CA SER A 29 32.91 5.33 -16.65
C SER A 29 33.30 4.78 -18.03
N ARG A 30 33.54 5.68 -18.99
CA ARG A 30 34.04 5.32 -20.32
C ARG A 30 35.44 5.87 -20.51
N ASP A 31 36.32 5.06 -21.08
CA ASP A 31 37.65 5.52 -21.49
C ASP A 31 37.58 6.37 -22.76
N GLU A 32 38.72 6.94 -23.16
CA GLU A 32 38.85 7.78 -24.37
C GLU A 32 38.45 7.06 -25.67
N ASN A 33 38.48 5.72 -25.67
CA ASN A 33 38.10 4.88 -26.81
C ASN A 33 36.64 4.37 -26.71
N GLY A 34 35.88 4.84 -25.72
CA GLY A 34 34.46 4.51 -25.51
C GLY A 34 34.19 3.18 -24.80
N TYR A 35 35.23 2.48 -24.33
CA TYR A 35 35.07 1.24 -23.57
C TYR A 35 34.70 1.49 -22.11
N ARG A 36 33.88 0.60 -21.54
CA ARG A 36 33.45 0.68 -20.15
C ARG A 36 34.57 0.34 -19.18
N HIS A 37 34.65 1.13 -18.13
CA HIS A 37 35.57 0.98 -17.02
C HIS A 37 34.79 1.03 -15.69
N TYR A 38 34.67 -0.13 -15.04
CA TYR A 38 33.95 -0.27 -13.77
C TYR A 38 34.84 0.12 -12.59
N SER A 39 34.30 0.84 -11.61
CA SER A 39 34.99 1.10 -10.34
C SER A 39 34.93 -0.14 -9.43
N ASP A 40 35.65 -0.11 -8.30
CA ASP A 40 35.56 -1.19 -7.32
C ASP A 40 34.17 -1.23 -6.65
N GLU A 41 33.51 -0.07 -6.50
CA GLU A 41 32.13 0.03 -6.03
C GLU A 41 31.15 -0.58 -7.02
N ASP A 42 31.30 -0.32 -8.32
CA ASP A 42 30.47 -0.95 -9.36
C ASP A 42 30.63 -2.48 -9.31
N ILE A 43 31.87 -2.96 -9.15
CA ILE A 43 32.16 -4.40 -9.09
C ILE A 43 31.53 -5.02 -7.84
N SER A 44 31.66 -4.36 -6.68
CA SER A 44 31.03 -4.79 -5.43
C SER A 44 29.50 -4.87 -5.57
N CYS A 45 28.88 -3.85 -6.17
CA CYS A 45 27.45 -3.83 -6.47
C CYS A 45 27.06 -5.00 -7.40
N LEU A 46 27.79 -5.22 -8.49
CA LEU A 46 27.55 -6.35 -9.40
C LEU A 46 27.68 -7.71 -8.70
N MET A 47 28.64 -7.87 -7.79
CA MET A 47 28.79 -9.07 -6.98
C MET A 47 27.60 -9.28 -6.04
N GLN A 48 27.15 -8.23 -5.36
CA GLN A 48 25.97 -8.28 -4.50
C GLN A 48 24.70 -8.63 -5.29
N ILE A 49 24.48 -7.98 -6.43
CA ILE A 49 23.37 -8.31 -7.34
C ILE A 49 23.44 -9.78 -7.73
N ASN A 50 24.61 -10.30 -8.13
CA ASN A 50 24.74 -11.70 -8.50
C ASN A 50 24.40 -12.65 -7.34
N ILE A 51 24.86 -12.35 -6.12
CA ILE A 51 24.56 -13.16 -4.93
C ILE A 51 23.06 -13.13 -4.63
N TYR A 52 22.43 -11.95 -4.55
CA TYR A 52 21.01 -11.86 -4.25
C TYR A 52 20.13 -12.51 -5.32
N ARG A 53 20.51 -12.40 -6.61
CA ARG A 53 19.85 -13.13 -7.70
C ARG A 53 19.93 -14.64 -7.50
N LYS A 54 21.09 -15.16 -7.09
CA LYS A 54 21.26 -16.59 -6.77
C LYS A 54 20.47 -17.03 -5.54
N LEU A 55 20.24 -16.12 -4.59
CA LEU A 55 19.36 -16.33 -3.44
C LEU A 55 17.86 -16.23 -3.78
N GLY A 56 17.52 -15.99 -5.04
CA GLY A 56 16.13 -15.99 -5.53
C GLY A 56 15.43 -14.63 -5.46
N LEU A 57 16.15 -13.55 -5.10
CA LEU A 57 15.57 -12.21 -5.04
C LEU A 57 15.32 -11.67 -6.47
N ASN A 58 14.20 -10.96 -6.62
CA ASN A 58 13.91 -10.22 -7.83
C ASN A 58 14.62 -8.86 -7.83
N LEU A 59 14.68 -8.21 -8.99
CA LEU A 59 15.45 -6.97 -9.15
C LEU A 59 14.89 -5.79 -8.37
N LEU A 60 13.58 -5.77 -8.09
CA LEU A 60 12.98 -4.72 -7.27
C LEU A 60 13.39 -4.87 -5.80
N GLU A 61 13.40 -6.09 -5.28
CA GLU A 61 13.89 -6.41 -3.94
C GLU A 61 15.37 -6.08 -3.81
N ILE A 62 16.18 -6.46 -4.81
CA ILE A 62 17.61 -6.16 -4.85
C ILE A 62 17.84 -4.65 -4.86
N LYS A 63 17.11 -3.90 -5.70
CA LYS A 63 17.20 -2.44 -5.73
C LYS A 63 16.84 -1.82 -4.39
N LYS A 64 15.79 -2.32 -3.71
CA LYS A 64 15.42 -1.86 -2.35
C LYS A 64 16.56 -2.11 -1.35
N ILE A 65 17.23 -3.25 -1.41
CA ILE A 65 18.37 -3.57 -0.54
C ILE A 65 19.52 -2.60 -0.82
N LEU A 66 19.92 -2.45 -2.08
CA LEU A 66 21.06 -1.63 -2.50
C LEU A 66 20.88 -0.13 -2.21
N MET A 67 19.64 0.36 -2.25
CA MET A 67 19.33 1.77 -1.96
C MET A 67 19.05 2.04 -0.47
N SER A 68 19.02 1.01 0.38
CA SER A 68 18.67 1.15 1.78
C SER A 68 19.84 1.62 2.64
N ARG A 69 19.58 2.54 3.57
CA ARG A 69 20.52 2.92 4.63
C ARG A 69 20.59 1.89 5.76
N GLU A 70 19.57 1.02 5.88
CA GLU A 70 19.46 -0.03 6.89
C GLU A 70 19.31 -1.40 6.21
N GLU A 71 20.34 -1.82 5.47
CA GLU A 71 20.33 -3.03 4.62
C GLU A 71 19.76 -4.27 5.35
N LYS A 72 20.21 -4.54 6.58
CA LYS A 72 19.77 -5.70 7.37
C LYS A 72 18.27 -5.69 7.69
N LYS A 73 17.69 -4.51 7.96
CA LYS A 73 16.26 -4.36 8.24
C LYS A 73 15.44 -4.54 6.97
N THR A 74 15.91 -3.99 5.86
CA THR A 74 15.30 -4.19 4.54
C THR A 74 15.31 -5.68 4.15
N ILE A 75 16.44 -6.36 4.33
CA ILE A 75 16.53 -7.81 4.11
C ILE A 75 15.58 -8.57 5.03
N SER A 76 15.49 -8.22 6.32
CA SER A 76 14.58 -8.89 7.25
C SER A 76 13.10 -8.76 6.84
N ASN A 77 12.69 -7.60 6.29
CA ASN A 77 11.34 -7.42 5.77
C ASN A 77 11.12 -8.28 4.52
N ILE A 78 12.09 -8.30 3.61
CA ILE A 78 12.02 -9.13 2.41
C ILE A 78 11.97 -10.63 2.76
N VAL A 79 12.72 -11.07 3.78
CA VAL A 79 12.67 -12.45 4.29
C VAL A 79 11.26 -12.78 4.77
N ARG A 80 10.62 -11.91 5.55
CA ARG A 80 9.23 -12.11 6.00
C ARG A 80 8.26 -12.22 4.81
N ASP A 81 8.42 -11.36 3.79
CA ASP A 81 7.59 -11.40 2.58
C ASP A 81 7.83 -12.67 1.75
N LEU A 82 9.06 -13.18 1.72
CA LEU A 82 9.41 -14.45 1.08
C LEU A 82 8.81 -15.64 1.84
N GLU A 83 8.82 -15.63 3.17
CA GLU A 83 8.23 -16.68 3.99
C GLU A 83 6.72 -16.79 3.77
N ILE A 84 6.01 -15.65 3.72
CA ILE A 84 4.57 -15.60 3.43
C ILE A 84 4.29 -16.15 2.02
N ARG A 85 5.02 -15.68 1.00
CA ARG A 85 4.87 -16.19 -0.38
C ARG A 85 5.12 -17.69 -0.46
N ARG A 86 6.17 -18.17 0.20
CA ARG A 86 6.49 -19.60 0.24
C ARG A 86 5.36 -20.42 0.87
N GLU A 87 4.74 -19.94 1.93
CA GLU A 87 3.60 -20.63 2.55
C GLU A 87 2.41 -20.72 1.60
N ILE A 88 2.12 -19.65 0.87
CA ILE A 88 1.06 -19.60 -0.15
C ILE A 88 1.37 -20.55 -1.31
N ASP A 89 2.59 -20.49 -1.85
CA ASP A 89 3.03 -21.35 -2.96
C ASP A 89 3.01 -22.83 -2.56
N PHE A 90 3.36 -23.14 -1.31
CA PHE A 90 3.26 -24.49 -0.76
C PHE A 90 1.80 -24.97 -0.77
N LYS A 91 0.85 -24.17 -0.28
CA LYS A 91 -0.58 -24.52 -0.30
C LYS A 91 -1.09 -24.72 -1.74
N LYS A 92 -0.70 -23.85 -2.67
CA LYS A 92 -1.05 -23.98 -4.11
C LYS A 92 -0.49 -25.27 -4.71
N LEU A 93 0.74 -25.66 -4.35
CA LEU A 93 1.36 -26.90 -4.80
C LEU A 93 0.60 -28.13 -4.28
N GLU A 94 0.17 -28.14 -3.02
CA GLU A 94 -0.61 -29.25 -2.46
C GLU A 94 -1.95 -29.43 -3.18
N LEU A 95 -2.63 -28.33 -3.56
CA LEU A 95 -3.84 -28.41 -4.38
C LEU A 95 -3.59 -29.02 -5.77
N LEU A 96 -2.46 -28.65 -6.40
CA LEU A 96 -2.09 -29.25 -7.69
C LEU A 96 -1.79 -30.74 -7.57
N LYS A 97 -1.21 -31.20 -6.45
CA LYS A 97 -1.00 -32.63 -6.19
C LYS A 97 -2.34 -33.35 -5.99
N GLN A 98 -3.24 -32.80 -5.18
CA GLN A 98 -4.57 -33.35 -4.99
C GLN A 98 -5.32 -33.50 -6.33
N TYR A 99 -5.15 -32.53 -7.24
CA TYR A 99 -5.70 -32.63 -8.59
C TYR A 99 -5.22 -33.86 -9.36
N THR A 100 -3.92 -34.14 -9.28
CA THR A 100 -3.34 -35.27 -10.02
C THR A 100 -3.84 -36.62 -9.51
N GLU A 101 -4.36 -36.67 -8.29
CA GLU A 101 -4.88 -37.89 -7.66
C GLU A 101 -6.40 -38.04 -7.84
N GLU A 102 -7.16 -36.98 -7.65
CA GLU A 102 -8.63 -37.03 -7.61
C GLU A 102 -9.30 -36.57 -8.92
N GLY A 103 -8.60 -35.79 -9.76
CA GLY A 103 -9.08 -35.30 -11.06
C GLY A 103 -10.25 -34.32 -11.00
N SER A 104 -10.74 -33.96 -9.82
CA SER A 104 -11.88 -33.05 -9.62
C SER A 104 -11.43 -31.58 -9.58
N ILE A 105 -11.74 -30.83 -10.64
CA ILE A 105 -11.46 -29.39 -10.72
C ILE A 105 -12.31 -28.57 -9.73
N ASP A 106 -13.53 -29.04 -9.41
CA ASP A 106 -14.48 -28.28 -8.57
C ASP A 106 -14.04 -28.17 -7.11
N ASP A 107 -13.35 -29.19 -6.57
CA ASP A 107 -12.84 -29.19 -5.19
C ASP A 107 -11.60 -28.29 -5.06
N ILE A 108 -10.68 -28.35 -6.02
CA ILE A 108 -9.53 -27.43 -6.12
C ILE A 108 -9.99 -26.00 -6.29
N ARG A 109 -11.04 -25.76 -7.09
CA ARG A 109 -11.58 -24.41 -7.27
C ARG A 109 -12.01 -23.83 -5.92
N SER A 110 -12.63 -24.63 -5.06
CA SER A 110 -13.12 -24.19 -3.75
C SER A 110 -11.98 -23.87 -2.77
N GLU A 111 -10.90 -24.65 -2.81
CA GLU A 111 -9.76 -24.50 -1.90
C GLU A 111 -8.72 -23.48 -2.41
N LEU A 112 -8.58 -23.35 -3.73
CA LEU A 112 -7.87 -22.24 -4.37
C LEU A 112 -8.58 -20.91 -4.08
N LEU A 113 -9.92 -20.88 -4.11
CA LEU A 113 -10.71 -19.73 -3.67
C LEU A 113 -10.48 -19.40 -2.18
N PHE A 114 -10.09 -20.36 -1.33
CA PHE A 114 -9.71 -20.14 0.07
C PHE A 114 -8.27 -19.62 0.23
N ILE A 115 -7.35 -19.98 -0.66
CA ILE A 115 -5.98 -19.40 -0.71
C ILE A 115 -6.02 -17.98 -1.28
N GLU A 116 -6.75 -17.75 -2.37
CA GLU A 116 -6.96 -16.44 -2.98
C GLU A 116 -7.86 -15.53 -2.12
N ALA A 117 -8.66 -16.12 -1.22
CA ALA A 117 -9.32 -15.40 -0.12
C ALA A 117 -8.34 -14.59 0.73
N GLN A 118 -7.10 -15.08 0.82
CA GLN A 118 -6.03 -14.44 1.60
C GLN A 118 -5.43 -13.22 0.86
N GLU A 119 -5.81 -12.97 -0.40
CA GLU A 119 -5.44 -11.80 -1.22
C GLU A 119 -6.62 -10.82 -1.41
N SER A 120 -7.02 -10.20 -0.30
CA SER A 120 -8.17 -9.30 -0.15
C SER A 120 -8.35 -8.22 -1.23
N ILE A 121 -9.57 -7.63 -1.31
CA ILE A 121 -9.85 -6.46 -2.18
C ILE A 121 -8.76 -5.38 -2.01
N TYR A 122 -8.30 -5.16 -0.77
CA TYR A 122 -7.24 -4.21 -0.45
C TYR A 122 -5.90 -4.55 -1.10
N ILE A 123 -5.48 -5.82 -1.08
CA ILE A 123 -4.23 -6.27 -1.73
C ILE A 123 -4.29 -6.01 -3.23
N ARG A 124 -5.41 -6.40 -3.87
CA ARG A 124 -5.63 -6.20 -5.31
C ARG A 124 -5.60 -4.74 -5.73
N LEU A 125 -6.18 -3.84 -4.92
CA LEU A 125 -6.12 -2.40 -5.19
C LEU A 125 -4.71 -1.83 -4.99
N ARG A 126 -3.98 -2.30 -3.97
CA ARG A 126 -2.61 -1.84 -3.70
C ARG A 126 -1.61 -2.27 -4.78
N GLU A 127 -1.83 -3.42 -5.41
CA GLU A 127 -1.03 -3.85 -6.57
C GLU A 127 -1.25 -2.96 -7.80
N LYS A 128 -2.51 -2.54 -8.05
CA LYS A 128 -2.85 -1.65 -9.16
C LYS A 128 -2.36 -0.21 -8.96
N PHE A 129 -2.33 0.25 -7.71
CA PHE A 129 -1.91 1.59 -7.34
C PHE A 129 -0.76 1.53 -6.32
N PRO A 130 0.48 1.29 -6.76
CA PRO A 130 1.60 1.13 -5.85
C PRO A 130 2.06 2.46 -5.23
N GLY A 131 2.79 2.36 -4.12
CA GLY A 131 3.43 3.50 -3.47
C GLY A 131 2.43 4.45 -2.81
N TYR A 132 2.69 5.75 -2.93
CA TYR A 132 1.91 6.78 -2.22
C TYR A 132 0.43 6.79 -2.65
N LEU A 133 0.12 6.31 -3.86
CA LEU A 133 -1.25 6.24 -4.38
C LEU A 133 -2.11 5.23 -3.62
N GLY A 134 -1.63 3.99 -3.48
CA GLY A 134 -2.36 2.97 -2.72
C GLY A 134 -2.49 3.34 -1.24
N GLN A 135 -1.48 4.02 -0.71
CA GLN A 135 -1.49 4.56 0.64
C GLN A 135 -2.54 5.67 0.80
N MET A 136 -2.53 6.68 -0.07
CA MET A 136 -3.49 7.78 -0.06
C MET A 136 -4.93 7.32 -0.28
N PHE A 137 -5.17 6.46 -1.28
CA PHE A 137 -6.53 6.06 -1.64
C PHE A 137 -7.09 4.98 -0.72
N PHE A 138 -6.30 4.04 -0.23
CA PHE A 138 -6.86 2.81 0.34
C PHE A 138 -6.56 2.58 1.82
N ILE A 139 -5.64 3.31 2.46
CA ILE A 139 -5.30 3.02 3.87
C ILE A 139 -6.52 3.07 4.80
N ASN A 140 -7.39 4.07 4.64
CA ASN A 140 -8.57 4.24 5.48
C ASN A 140 -9.63 3.14 5.26
N TYR A 141 -9.55 2.43 4.13
CA TYR A 141 -10.49 1.39 3.74
C TYR A 141 -9.92 -0.02 3.98
N MET A 142 -8.60 -0.16 4.14
CA MET A 142 -7.93 -1.43 4.44
C MET A 142 -8.77 -2.32 5.36
N PRO A 143 -9.24 -1.88 6.54
CA PRO A 143 -9.91 -2.75 7.50
C PRO A 143 -11.19 -3.38 6.97
N PHE A 144 -11.87 -2.70 6.06
CA PHE A 144 -13.14 -3.11 5.47
C PHE A 144 -12.97 -3.78 4.10
N LEU A 145 -11.78 -3.68 3.51
CA LEU A 145 -11.45 -4.27 2.22
C LEU A 145 -10.72 -5.61 2.35
N GLN A 146 -10.86 -6.28 3.51
CA GLN A 146 -10.29 -7.60 3.77
C GLN A 146 -11.10 -8.73 3.11
N GLY A 147 -12.36 -8.48 2.74
CA GLY A 147 -13.22 -9.44 2.05
C GLY A 147 -12.88 -9.65 0.57
N LYS A 148 -13.71 -10.45 -0.12
CA LYS A 148 -13.55 -10.80 -1.55
C LYS A 148 -14.58 -10.10 -2.45
N LEU A 149 -14.29 -10.10 -3.75
CA LEU A 149 -15.26 -9.77 -4.81
C LEU A 149 -16.04 -11.04 -5.18
N GLU A 150 -17.19 -11.27 -4.52
CA GLU A 150 -17.96 -12.51 -4.65
C GLU A 150 -19.01 -12.45 -5.77
N THR A 151 -19.50 -11.25 -6.08
CA THR A 151 -20.58 -11.03 -7.04
C THR A 151 -20.11 -10.30 -8.29
N GLU A 152 -20.80 -10.50 -9.42
CA GLU A 152 -20.52 -9.74 -10.66
C GLU A 152 -20.71 -8.23 -10.47
N LYS A 153 -21.60 -7.81 -9.57
CA LYS A 153 -21.76 -6.39 -9.21
C LYS A 153 -20.50 -5.84 -8.51
N GLN A 154 -19.92 -6.60 -7.58
CA GLN A 154 -18.67 -6.22 -6.90
C GLN A 154 -17.51 -6.17 -7.88
N LYS A 155 -17.36 -7.17 -8.75
CA LYS A 155 -16.30 -7.21 -9.78
C LYS A 155 -16.41 -6.04 -10.75
N LYS A 156 -17.62 -5.72 -11.22
CA LYS A 156 -17.85 -4.55 -12.08
C LYS A 156 -17.49 -3.25 -11.36
N ALA A 157 -17.91 -3.11 -10.09
CA ALA A 157 -17.56 -1.94 -9.29
C ALA A 157 -16.05 -1.79 -9.07
N TYR A 158 -15.31 -2.90 -8.94
CA TYR A 158 -13.85 -2.90 -8.87
C TYR A 158 -13.22 -2.38 -10.16
N VAL A 159 -13.66 -2.85 -11.32
CA VAL A 159 -13.14 -2.38 -12.63
C VAL A 159 -13.43 -0.90 -12.82
N GLU A 160 -14.68 -0.47 -12.57
CA GLU A 160 -15.08 0.94 -12.65
C GLU A 160 -14.25 1.82 -11.70
N LEU A 161 -13.92 1.34 -10.51
CA LEU A 161 -13.08 2.08 -9.56
C LEU A 161 -11.65 2.22 -10.08
N VAL A 162 -11.07 1.14 -10.58
CA VAL A 162 -9.69 1.15 -11.11
C VAL A 162 -9.61 2.11 -12.30
N GLU A 163 -10.56 2.05 -13.24
CA GLU A 163 -10.61 2.95 -14.40
C GLU A 163 -10.76 4.42 -13.98
N PHE A 164 -11.64 4.70 -13.00
CA PHE A 164 -11.80 6.05 -12.49
C PHE A 164 -10.51 6.59 -11.87
N LEU A 165 -9.88 5.83 -10.98
CA LEU A 165 -8.66 6.26 -10.30
C LEU A 165 -7.46 6.40 -11.24
N ASP A 166 -7.37 5.55 -12.28
CA ASP A 166 -6.35 5.67 -13.33
C ASP A 166 -6.53 6.93 -14.19
N SER A 167 -7.78 7.39 -14.36
CA SER A 167 -8.09 8.63 -15.08
C SER A 167 -7.76 9.92 -14.30
N MET A 168 -7.48 9.83 -13.00
CA MET A 168 -7.11 10.96 -12.16
C MET A 168 -5.64 11.37 -12.43
N ILE A 169 -5.41 12.20 -13.47
CA ILE A 169 -4.08 12.70 -13.87
C ILE A 169 -3.74 14.01 -13.12
N ASN A 170 -2.44 14.33 -12.99
CA ASN A 170 -1.87 15.57 -12.40
C ASN A 170 -1.98 15.69 -10.89
N TYR A 171 -1.37 14.75 -10.16
CA TYR A 171 -1.24 14.85 -8.72
C TYR A 171 -0.41 16.08 -8.31
N PRO A 172 -0.95 17.03 -7.52
CA PRO A 172 -0.27 18.28 -7.18
C PRO A 172 0.81 18.10 -6.09
N PHE A 173 1.30 16.89 -5.84
CA PHE A 173 2.16 16.58 -4.69
C PHE A 173 3.65 16.63 -5.02
N THR A 174 4.44 17.25 -4.15
CA THR A 174 5.91 17.22 -4.19
C THR A 174 6.43 15.83 -3.79
N GLU A 175 7.70 15.55 -4.08
CA GLU A 175 8.31 14.28 -3.65
C GLU A 175 8.36 14.13 -2.12
N GLU A 176 8.53 15.22 -1.38
CA GLU A 176 8.51 15.23 0.09
C GLU A 176 7.10 14.91 0.63
N GLU A 177 6.06 15.46 0.01
CA GLU A 177 4.67 15.17 0.36
C GLU A 177 4.32 13.71 0.04
N LYS A 178 4.77 13.17 -1.10
CA LYS A 178 4.61 11.75 -1.45
C LYS A 178 5.30 10.84 -0.43
N GLN A 179 6.49 11.20 0.02
CA GLN A 179 7.21 10.44 1.05
C GLN A 179 6.48 10.51 2.40
N THR A 180 5.97 11.69 2.78
CA THR A 180 5.18 11.85 4.01
C THR A 180 3.92 10.98 3.99
N ILE A 181 3.24 10.88 2.83
CA ILE A 181 2.11 9.98 2.64
C ILE A 181 2.55 8.52 2.86
N LEU A 182 3.67 8.08 2.27
CA LEU A 182 4.21 6.73 2.45
C LEU A 182 4.52 6.43 3.93
N ASP A 183 5.23 7.35 4.60
CA ASP A 183 5.66 7.20 5.99
C ASP A 183 4.45 7.08 6.95
N SER A 184 3.33 7.73 6.64
CA SER A 184 2.09 7.62 7.41
C SER A 184 1.51 6.20 7.42
N GLY A 185 1.80 5.39 6.39
CA GLY A 185 1.39 3.99 6.32
C GLY A 185 2.35 3.03 6.98
N ASP A 186 3.65 3.28 6.81
CA ASP A 186 4.71 2.43 7.34
C ASP A 186 4.83 2.50 8.88
N CYS A 187 4.37 3.59 9.51
CA CYS A 187 4.35 3.73 10.97
C CYS A 187 3.16 3.02 11.65
N MET A 188 2.17 2.56 10.89
CA MET A 188 1.00 1.88 11.43
C MET A 188 1.28 0.37 11.47
N SER A 189 1.53 -0.21 12.65
CA SER A 189 1.58 -1.67 12.77
C SER A 189 0.17 -2.27 12.54
N THR A 190 0.10 -3.54 12.14
CA THR A 190 -1.19 -4.25 12.01
C THR A 190 -2.03 -4.18 13.28
N ASP A 191 -1.40 -4.19 14.46
CA ASP A 191 -2.09 -4.08 15.75
C ASP A 191 -2.58 -2.67 16.07
N MET A 192 -1.80 -1.63 15.72
CA MET A 192 -2.27 -0.25 15.81
C MET A 192 -3.47 -0.01 14.89
N MET A 193 -3.44 -0.57 13.68
CA MET A 193 -4.59 -0.48 12.77
C MET A 193 -5.83 -1.17 13.31
N LYS A 194 -5.72 -2.41 13.81
CA LYS A 194 -6.85 -3.12 14.46
C LYS A 194 -7.43 -2.32 15.62
N THR A 195 -6.57 -1.69 16.43
CA THR A 195 -6.99 -0.86 17.57
C THR A 195 -7.77 0.37 17.12
N VAL A 196 -7.24 1.13 16.14
CA VAL A 196 -7.91 2.31 15.57
C VAL A 196 -9.26 1.92 14.95
N VAL A 197 -9.31 0.78 14.27
CA VAL A 197 -10.54 0.27 13.64
C VAL A 197 -11.58 -0.10 14.67
N SER A 198 -11.19 -0.87 15.68
CA SER A 198 -12.10 -1.24 16.77
C SER A 198 -12.65 0.00 17.46
N ALA A 199 -11.79 1.00 17.75
CA ALA A 199 -12.23 2.24 18.37
C ALA A 199 -13.22 3.02 17.48
N LYS A 200 -12.96 3.11 16.16
CA LYS A 200 -13.86 3.76 15.19
C LYS A 200 -15.21 3.05 15.11
N ILE A 201 -15.23 1.72 15.05
CA ILE A 201 -16.47 0.94 14.99
C ILE A 201 -17.26 1.12 16.28
N SER A 202 -16.62 0.97 17.44
CA SER A 202 -17.27 1.15 18.74
C SER A 202 -17.84 2.55 18.92
N ALA A 203 -17.10 3.60 18.55
CA ALA A 203 -17.56 4.98 18.63
C ALA A 203 -18.80 5.25 17.77
N VAL A 204 -18.87 4.64 16.59
CA VAL A 204 -20.00 4.79 15.66
C VAL A 204 -21.22 3.96 16.09
N GLN A 205 -21.01 2.86 16.82
CA GLN A 205 -22.10 2.03 17.34
C GLN A 205 -22.84 2.70 18.52
N ASP A 206 -22.12 3.35 19.43
CA ASP A 206 -22.70 4.07 20.57
C ASP A 206 -22.13 5.49 20.69
N VAL A 207 -22.59 6.32 19.77
CA VAL A 207 -22.16 7.72 19.60
C VAL A 207 -22.47 8.57 20.81
N GLY A 208 -23.63 8.34 21.45
CA GLY A 208 -24.07 9.11 22.61
C GLY A 208 -23.12 8.89 23.79
N LYS A 209 -22.88 7.61 24.11
CA LYS A 209 -21.93 7.24 25.16
C LYS A 209 -20.50 7.67 24.83
N TRP A 210 -20.05 7.45 23.59
CA TRP A 210 -18.70 7.87 23.19
C TRP A 210 -18.50 9.39 23.34
N MET A 211 -19.50 10.21 23.02
CA MET A 211 -19.43 11.66 23.22
C MET A 211 -19.38 12.03 24.69
N GLU A 212 -20.20 11.42 25.53
CA GLU A 212 -20.19 11.66 26.98
C GLU A 212 -18.84 11.27 27.58
N ASP A 213 -18.31 10.10 27.21
CA ASP A 213 -17.01 9.60 27.68
C ASP A 213 -15.82 10.45 27.18
N ASN A 214 -16.00 11.28 26.14
CA ASN A 214 -14.92 12.04 25.48
C ASN A 214 -15.20 13.56 25.39
N GLU A 215 -16.19 14.09 26.10
CA GLU A 215 -16.67 15.48 25.97
C GLU A 215 -15.55 16.52 26.13
N GLU A 216 -14.74 16.38 27.18
CA GLU A 216 -13.62 17.27 27.45
C GLU A 216 -12.55 17.19 26.34
N ALA A 217 -12.23 15.98 25.88
CA ALA A 217 -11.25 15.77 24.81
C ALA A 217 -11.74 16.34 23.47
N ILE A 218 -13.03 16.18 23.16
CA ILE A 218 -13.66 16.75 21.98
C ILE A 218 -13.56 18.28 22.01
N THR A 219 -13.90 18.90 23.14
CA THR A 219 -13.87 20.36 23.31
C THR A 219 -12.47 20.92 23.12
N HIS A 220 -11.47 20.34 23.79
CA HIS A 220 -10.07 20.75 23.63
C HIS A 220 -9.57 20.57 22.20
N TYR A 221 -9.91 19.45 21.55
CA TYR A 221 -9.52 19.19 20.17
C TYR A 221 -10.19 20.16 19.19
N GLN A 222 -11.47 20.51 19.39
CA GLN A 222 -12.15 21.51 18.57
C GLN A 222 -11.51 22.89 18.69
N ALA A 223 -11.17 23.32 19.90
CA ALA A 223 -10.46 24.57 20.14
C ALA A 223 -9.08 24.56 19.45
N PHE A 224 -8.33 23.46 19.57
CA PHE A 224 -7.04 23.29 18.90
C PHE A 224 -7.19 23.36 17.37
N LYS A 225 -8.19 22.71 16.77
CA LYS A 225 -8.44 22.77 15.32
C LYS A 225 -8.73 24.17 14.80
N GLN A 226 -9.19 25.09 15.65
CA GLN A 226 -9.44 26.48 15.29
C GLN A 226 -8.22 27.37 15.42
N SER A 227 -7.13 26.89 16.03
CA SER A 227 -5.90 27.66 16.26
C SER A 227 -5.05 27.78 14.99
N ASP A 228 -4.24 28.83 14.94
CA ASP A 228 -3.27 29.04 13.86
C ASP A 228 -2.12 28.01 13.93
N GLU A 229 -1.81 27.54 15.13
CA GLU A 229 -0.83 26.47 15.36
C GLU A 229 -1.23 25.19 14.61
N TYR A 230 -2.50 24.78 14.70
CA TYR A 230 -3.01 23.62 13.97
C TYR A 230 -2.94 23.80 12.45
N ARG A 231 -3.33 24.98 11.94
CA ARG A 231 -3.29 25.29 10.50
C ARG A 231 -1.86 25.38 9.95
N ALA A 232 -0.90 25.74 10.79
CA ALA A 232 0.51 25.84 10.42
C ALA A 232 1.22 24.48 10.36
N LEU A 233 0.62 23.41 10.91
CA LEU A 233 1.24 22.08 10.89
C LEU A 233 1.39 21.56 9.45
N PRO A 234 2.60 21.15 9.01
CA PRO A 234 2.83 20.67 7.65
C PRO A 234 1.92 19.49 7.25
N ILE A 235 1.68 18.59 8.20
CA ILE A 235 0.79 17.44 7.99
C ILE A 235 -0.66 17.87 7.72
N ILE A 236 -1.13 18.94 8.36
CA ILE A 236 -2.48 19.48 8.15
C ILE A 236 -2.59 20.14 6.78
N GLN A 237 -1.57 20.89 6.36
CA GLN A 237 -1.53 21.47 5.02
C GLN A 237 -1.56 20.41 3.91
N LEU A 238 -0.82 19.31 4.11
CA LEU A 238 -0.84 18.16 3.22
C LEU A 238 -2.22 17.48 3.18
N TYR A 239 -2.85 17.23 4.33
CA TYR A 239 -4.19 16.65 4.37
C TYR A 239 -5.23 17.51 3.66
N GLU A 240 -5.17 18.83 3.83
CA GLU A 240 -6.11 19.76 3.17
C GLU A 240 -5.88 19.81 1.66
N LYS A 241 -4.63 19.73 1.22
CA LYS A 241 -4.28 19.61 -0.20
C LYS A 241 -4.80 18.30 -0.81
N ILE A 242 -4.65 17.17 -0.12
CA ILE A 242 -5.22 15.88 -0.54
C ILE A 242 -6.74 15.99 -0.63
N LYS A 243 -7.39 16.56 0.39
CA LYS A 243 -8.84 16.72 0.44
C LYS A 243 -9.37 17.55 -0.72
N VAL A 244 -8.78 18.71 -1.01
CA VAL A 244 -9.19 19.56 -2.15
C VAL A 244 -9.03 18.78 -3.46
N TYR A 245 -7.91 18.09 -3.66
CA TYR A 245 -7.68 17.27 -4.85
C TYR A 245 -8.74 16.16 -5.01
N LEU A 246 -9.09 15.44 -3.93
CA LEU A 246 -10.12 14.42 -3.96
C LEU A 246 -11.52 15.01 -4.24
N GLN A 247 -11.82 16.21 -3.75
CA GLN A 247 -13.08 16.89 -4.05
C GLN A 247 -13.17 17.30 -5.52
N GLU A 248 -12.14 17.94 -6.05
CA GLU A 248 -12.13 18.45 -7.44
C GLU A 248 -12.11 17.31 -8.49
N SER A 249 -11.57 16.15 -8.12
CA SER A 249 -11.56 14.96 -8.98
C SER A 249 -12.88 14.19 -9.01
N GLY A 250 -13.87 14.55 -8.19
CA GLY A 250 -15.13 13.81 -8.07
C GLY A 250 -14.98 12.46 -7.34
N TYR A 251 -13.93 12.30 -6.53
CA TYR A 251 -13.64 11.05 -5.83
C TYR A 251 -14.78 10.63 -4.90
N TYR A 252 -15.38 11.59 -4.18
CA TYR A 252 -16.43 11.29 -3.21
C TYR A 252 -17.73 10.81 -3.88
N GLU A 253 -18.01 11.29 -5.09
CA GLU A 253 -19.20 11.00 -5.89
C GLU A 253 -19.06 9.68 -6.65
N VAL A 254 -17.85 9.31 -7.06
CA VAL A 254 -17.60 8.12 -7.89
C VAL A 254 -16.97 6.99 -7.08
N ALA A 255 -15.82 7.23 -6.44
CA ALA A 255 -15.06 6.17 -5.78
C ALA A 255 -15.77 5.63 -4.54
N ILE A 256 -16.34 6.49 -3.69
CA ILE A 256 -16.99 6.04 -2.45
C ILE A 256 -18.17 5.10 -2.72
N PRO A 257 -19.12 5.40 -3.63
CA PRO A 257 -20.18 4.44 -3.97
C PRO A 257 -19.65 3.12 -4.53
N LEU A 258 -18.56 3.13 -5.30
CA LEU A 258 -17.95 1.91 -5.83
C LEU A 258 -17.31 1.08 -4.72
N ILE A 259 -16.59 1.70 -3.78
CA ILE A 259 -16.01 1.04 -2.60
C ILE A 259 -17.13 0.40 -1.74
N ARG A 260 -18.23 1.12 -1.52
CA ARG A 260 -19.40 0.58 -0.81
C ARG A 260 -20.05 -0.61 -1.53
N LYS A 261 -20.12 -0.57 -2.87
CA LYS A 261 -20.62 -1.70 -3.66
C LYS A 261 -19.69 -2.92 -3.58
N MET A 262 -18.37 -2.71 -3.49
CA MET A 262 -17.39 -3.78 -3.38
C MET A 262 -17.37 -4.44 -1.99
N SER A 263 -17.46 -3.64 -0.92
CA SER A 263 -17.34 -4.11 0.45
C SER A 263 -18.63 -3.88 1.26
N PRO A 264 -19.38 -4.95 1.55
CA PRO A 264 -20.53 -4.89 2.46
C PRO A 264 -20.14 -4.39 3.85
N ASP A 265 -18.96 -4.76 4.35
CA ASP A 265 -18.45 -4.31 5.65
C ASP A 265 -18.25 -2.79 5.68
N TYR A 266 -17.69 -2.24 4.61
CA TYR A 266 -17.53 -0.80 4.48
C TYR A 266 -18.88 -0.10 4.33
N ASP A 267 -19.81 -0.66 3.55
CA ASP A 267 -21.15 -0.08 3.38
C ASP A 267 -21.93 -0.06 4.71
N ALA A 268 -21.85 -1.13 5.50
CA ALA A 268 -22.45 -1.19 6.83
C ALA A 268 -21.85 -0.13 7.76
N TYR A 269 -20.52 -0.05 7.84
CA TYR A 269 -19.82 0.98 8.61
C TYR A 269 -20.20 2.39 8.16
N TYR A 270 -20.21 2.65 6.85
CA TYR A 270 -20.52 3.95 6.27
C TYR A 270 -21.92 4.42 6.63
N ARG A 271 -22.93 3.53 6.55
CA ARG A 271 -24.31 3.88 6.94
C ARG A 271 -24.40 4.26 8.42
N GLN A 272 -23.72 3.51 9.30
CA GLN A 272 -23.69 3.84 10.72
C GLN A 272 -22.97 5.16 10.97
N LEU A 273 -21.85 5.40 10.27
CA LEU A 273 -21.10 6.65 10.36
C LEU A 273 -21.95 7.86 9.93
N MET A 274 -22.75 7.73 8.87
CA MET A 274 -23.66 8.81 8.45
C MET A 274 -24.72 9.11 9.51
N SER A 275 -25.35 8.08 10.09
CA SER A 275 -26.31 8.26 11.17
C SER A 275 -25.67 8.85 12.43
N ALA A 276 -24.44 8.44 12.75
CA ALA A 276 -23.65 9.00 13.84
C ALA A 276 -23.35 10.48 13.61
N ASN A 277 -22.96 10.84 12.39
CA ASN A 277 -22.65 12.21 12.01
C ASN A 277 -23.88 13.13 12.10
N GLU A 278 -25.07 12.67 11.69
CA GLU A 278 -26.32 13.41 11.87
C GLU A 278 -26.60 13.72 13.34
N LYS A 279 -26.43 12.71 14.22
CA LYS A 279 -26.61 12.89 15.67
C LYS A 279 -25.60 13.89 16.25
N PHE A 280 -24.33 13.76 15.88
CA PHE A 280 -23.28 14.69 16.31
C PHE A 280 -23.62 16.13 15.91
N LEU A 281 -23.92 16.36 14.63
CA LEU A 281 -24.24 17.68 14.11
C LEU A 281 -25.46 18.27 14.82
N SER A 282 -26.53 17.48 15.02
CA SER A 282 -27.74 17.96 15.69
C SER A 282 -27.49 18.47 17.11
N ARG A 283 -26.62 17.78 17.87
CA ARG A 283 -26.24 18.17 19.25
C ARG A 283 -25.33 19.40 19.27
N SER A 284 -24.35 19.48 18.37
CA SER A 284 -23.47 20.66 18.23
C SER A 284 -24.23 21.93 17.82
N THR A 285 -25.30 21.82 17.02
CA THR A 285 -26.21 22.96 16.76
C THR A 285 -27.05 23.38 17.97
N THR A 286 -27.30 22.47 18.92
CA THR A 286 -28.09 22.76 20.12
C THR A 286 -27.24 23.45 21.19
N GLU A 287 -25.97 23.03 21.36
CA GLU A 287 -24.99 23.65 22.28
C GLU A 287 -24.48 25.04 21.81
N LEU A 288 -24.70 25.42 20.54
CA LEU A 288 -24.40 26.77 20.03
C LEU A 288 -25.58 27.75 20.17
N LEU A 289 -26.76 27.27 20.60
CA LEU A 289 -27.99 28.06 20.76
C LEU A 289 -28.43 28.22 22.23
N GLU A 290 -27.69 27.64 23.18
CA GLU A 290 -27.80 27.89 24.63
C GLU A 290 -26.64 28.78 25.11
#